data_AF-A0A7W8H725-F1
#
_entry.id   AF-A0A7W8H725-F1
#
_cell.length_a   1.000
_cell.length_b   1.000
_cell.length_c   1.000
_cell.angle_alpha   90.00
_cell.angle_beta   90.00
_cell.angle_gamma   90.00
#
_symmetry.space_group_name_H-M   'P 1'
#
loop_
_entity.id
_entity.type
_entity.pdbx_description
1 polymer ?
#
loop_
_entity_poly.entity_id
_entity_poly.type
_entity_poly.pdbx_seq_one_letter_code
_entity_poly.pdbx_strand_id
1 'polypeptide(L)'
;MESSNLTTKKTIDYSLEDFARFYTGSSRQAILLFAKLVERKQVIPYKIRNKDFSVEVASTTAFTLNLVFHNVLIEDGRHPAEILMDQIRIERETGMFRLRFYNRLKKEDPPKESSFVFDSLTSGIILWNYNFYTQILDENSHKIPWSLLDEPMRALLGKASALGRDSLNEYERKILPAVEFLQVIFDVFLDDQTRIAYGRSNIYYDKELLEGMSFNEQQVKAGLEMMEHFGWIECRQKFLHFSENKDEFFKSFVRQLTQKEGKTLYTWLKGNLSAATSEYPRLKQILPVYAGNHRIIHNCIDKVMHNWGYEGTYPDYRKEKKAAFIEISQVYQRKYTYLNEKKKLELVTFIENIVNGCLTVTAIYGTILGKRKADIYDTAMTAIDGCFTEQGRRRCQVGESLTIDPDMEEGEVLEATQNYVLELVK
;
A
#
# COMPACT_ATOMS: atom_id res chain seq x y z
N MET A 1 37.02 62.76 13.26
CA MET A 1 36.90 61.51 14.04
C MET A 1 35.44 61.38 14.46
N GLU A 2 34.63 60.78 13.60
CA GLU A 2 33.34 60.19 13.99
C GLU A 2 33.35 58.79 13.41
N SER A 3 33.76 57.83 14.23
CA SER A 3 33.79 56.41 13.91
C SER A 3 32.35 55.90 13.93
N SER A 4 31.80 55.70 12.73
CA SER A 4 30.58 54.94 12.51
C SER A 4 30.75 53.51 13.06
N ASN A 5 30.16 53.24 14.22
CA ASN A 5 29.95 51.87 14.70
C ASN A 5 28.88 51.22 13.81
N LEU A 6 29.30 50.66 12.67
CA LEU A 6 28.54 49.60 12.01
C LEU A 6 28.63 48.36 12.90
N THR A 7 27.64 48.19 13.77
CA THR A 7 27.31 46.87 14.32
C THR A 7 26.93 45.98 13.14
N THR A 8 27.90 45.21 12.62
CA THR A 8 27.65 44.08 11.74
C THR A 8 26.69 43.14 12.46
N LYS A 9 25.39 43.22 12.14
CA LYS A 9 24.41 42.20 12.50
C LYS A 9 24.99 40.88 12.00
N LYS A 10 25.31 39.98 12.92
CA LYS A 10 25.91 38.69 12.61
C LYS A 10 24.80 37.80 12.05
N THR A 11 24.61 37.81 10.73
CA THR A 11 23.72 36.88 10.05
C THR A 11 24.27 35.47 10.23
N ILE A 12 23.47 34.59 10.80
CA ILE A 12 23.82 33.17 10.94
C ILE A 12 23.09 32.42 9.83
N ASP A 13 23.88 31.73 9.01
CA ASP A 13 23.38 30.89 7.93
C ASP A 13 23.20 29.46 8.42
N TYR A 14 22.02 28.90 8.20
CA TYR A 14 21.69 27.50 8.50
C TYR A 14 21.45 26.73 7.20
N SER A 15 21.98 25.51 7.14
CA SER A 15 21.45 24.49 6.22
C SER A 15 20.01 24.14 6.64
N LEU A 16 19.23 23.51 5.74
CA LEU A 16 17.90 23.02 6.12
C LEU A 16 17.97 21.98 7.25
N GLU A 17 19.02 21.15 7.28
CA GLU A 17 19.21 20.15 8.35
C GLU A 17 19.52 20.79 9.70
N ASP A 18 20.39 21.81 9.72
CA ASP A 18 20.69 22.56 10.94
C ASP A 18 19.47 23.35 11.41
N PHE A 19 18.72 23.93 10.47
CA PHE A 19 17.47 24.63 10.76
C PHE A 19 16.40 23.70 11.34
N ALA A 20 16.32 22.45 10.87
CA ALA A 20 15.39 21.46 11.41
C ALA A 20 15.60 21.18 12.91
N ARG A 21 16.79 21.46 13.47
CA ARG A 21 17.07 21.30 14.91
C ARG A 21 16.31 22.28 15.79
N PHE A 22 15.79 23.38 15.24
CA PHE A 22 14.91 24.31 15.97
C PHE A 22 13.48 23.79 16.15
N TYR A 23 13.13 22.67 15.50
CA TYR A 23 11.79 22.11 15.48
C TYR A 23 11.78 20.70 16.07
N THR A 24 10.60 20.26 16.49
CA THR A 24 10.33 18.89 16.96
C THR A 24 9.16 18.28 16.21
N GLY A 25 8.95 16.97 16.37
CA GLY A 25 7.81 16.26 15.79
C GLY A 25 7.71 16.39 14.26
N SER A 26 6.48 16.61 13.78
CA SER A 26 6.14 16.69 12.36
C SER A 26 6.86 17.81 11.61
N SER A 27 7.04 18.98 12.23
CA SER A 27 7.70 20.13 11.61
C SER A 27 9.17 19.81 11.32
N ARG A 28 9.86 19.14 12.24
CA ARG A 28 11.24 18.69 12.01
C ARG A 28 11.31 17.73 10.83
N GLN A 29 10.43 16.73 10.77
CA GLN A 29 10.42 15.76 9.68
C GLN A 29 10.09 16.40 8.33
N ALA A 30 9.14 17.33 8.29
CA ALA A 30 8.79 18.07 7.08
C ALA A 30 9.98 18.86 6.53
N ILE A 31 10.75 19.53 7.40
CA ILE A 31 11.97 20.26 6.98
C ILE A 31 13.04 19.29 6.46
N LEU A 32 13.25 18.14 7.12
CA LEU A 32 14.24 17.14 6.67
C LEU A 32 13.85 16.50 5.33
N LEU A 33 12.56 16.24 5.11
CA LEU A 33 12.06 15.75 3.82
C LEU A 33 12.17 16.81 2.73
N PHE A 34 11.88 18.07 3.06
CA PHE A 34 12.09 19.19 2.16
C PHE A 34 13.56 19.31 1.73
N ALA A 35 14.51 19.15 2.66
CA ALA A 35 15.94 19.13 2.34
C ALA A 35 16.30 18.05 1.30
N LYS A 36 15.77 16.82 1.48
CA LYS A 36 15.99 15.72 0.53
C LYS A 36 15.38 15.98 -0.85
N LEU A 37 14.22 16.63 -0.94
CA LEU A 37 13.62 17.00 -2.23
C LEU A 37 14.51 17.98 -3.01
N VAL A 38 15.05 18.96 -2.29
CA VAL A 38 15.95 19.99 -2.83
C VAL A 38 17.25 19.35 -3.32
N GLU A 39 17.86 18.46 -2.54
CA GLU A 39 19.07 17.72 -2.93
C GLU A 39 18.85 16.89 -4.21
N ARG A 40 17.67 16.28 -4.35
CA ARG A 40 17.28 15.49 -5.54
C ARG A 40 16.90 16.36 -6.74
N LYS A 41 16.87 17.69 -6.60
CA LYS A 41 16.47 18.66 -7.63
C LYS A 41 15.11 18.35 -8.25
N GLN A 42 14.17 17.92 -7.42
CA GLN A 42 12.80 17.64 -7.85
C GLN A 42 11.98 18.93 -7.96
N VAL A 43 11.00 18.95 -8.86
CA VAL A 43 10.00 20.03 -8.92
C VAL A 43 9.15 19.94 -7.66
N ILE A 44 9.01 21.06 -6.96
CA ILE A 44 8.32 21.10 -5.67
C ILE A 44 6.94 21.75 -5.86
N PRO A 45 5.83 21.02 -5.67
CA PRO A 45 4.50 21.60 -5.71
C PRO A 45 4.33 22.61 -4.57
N TYR A 46 3.88 23.82 -4.89
CA TYR A 46 3.60 24.85 -3.89
C TYR A 46 2.32 25.62 -4.20
N LYS A 47 1.76 26.25 -3.17
CA LYS A 47 0.61 27.14 -3.24
C LYS A 47 0.86 28.38 -2.41
N ILE A 48 0.52 29.54 -2.94
CA ILE A 48 0.56 30.81 -2.21
C ILE A 48 -0.87 31.29 -1.99
N ARG A 49 -1.24 31.50 -0.72
CA ARG A 49 -2.56 32.05 -0.37
C ARG A 49 -2.45 32.84 0.93
N ASN A 50 -3.00 34.06 0.98
CA ASN A 50 -3.07 34.87 2.20
C ASN A 50 -1.71 35.08 2.91
N LYS A 51 -0.63 35.29 2.14
CA LYS A 51 0.77 35.36 2.64
C LYS A 51 1.33 34.05 3.22
N ASP A 52 0.64 32.94 3.07
CA ASP A 52 1.22 31.62 3.35
C ASP A 52 1.82 31.04 2.07
N PHE A 53 3.04 30.52 2.17
CA PHE A 53 3.68 29.69 1.15
C PHE A 53 3.65 28.24 1.65
N SER A 54 2.79 27.43 1.04
CA SER A 54 2.64 26.01 1.38
C SER A 54 3.35 25.15 0.35
N VAL A 55 4.16 24.22 0.81
CA VAL A 55 4.93 23.27 0.01
C VAL A 55 4.50 21.85 0.36
N GLU A 56 4.12 21.06 -0.64
CA GLU A 56 3.93 19.62 -0.45
C GLU A 56 5.29 18.93 -0.48
N VAL A 57 5.74 18.46 0.68
CA VAL A 57 7.07 17.85 0.85
C VAL A 57 7.06 16.33 0.76
N ALA A 58 5.89 15.72 0.90
CA ALA A 58 5.67 14.31 0.62
C ALA A 58 4.19 14.04 0.36
N SER A 59 3.92 13.20 -0.63
CA SER A 59 2.58 12.66 -0.89
C SER A 59 2.74 11.18 -1.17
N THR A 60 2.18 10.36 -0.29
CA THR A 60 2.31 8.90 -0.29
C THR A 60 0.93 8.27 -0.07
N THR A 61 0.84 6.96 -0.28
CA THR A 61 -0.35 6.16 0.02
C THR A 61 -0.83 6.33 1.47
N ALA A 62 0.09 6.53 2.42
CA ALA A 62 -0.23 6.62 3.85
C ALA A 62 -0.42 8.03 4.40
N PHE A 63 0.18 9.05 3.77
CA PHE A 63 0.08 10.43 4.26
C PHE A 63 0.45 11.47 3.19
N THR A 64 -0.08 12.67 3.37
CA THR A 64 0.40 13.90 2.72
C THR A 64 0.98 14.82 3.79
N LEU A 65 2.19 15.35 3.54
CA LEU A 65 2.91 16.24 4.43
C LEU A 65 3.18 17.56 3.72
N ASN A 66 2.73 18.64 4.35
CA ASN A 66 2.93 20.00 3.89
C ASN A 66 3.79 20.80 4.87
N LEU A 67 4.63 21.67 4.33
CA LEU A 67 5.39 22.67 5.05
C LEU A 67 4.81 24.05 4.72
N VAL A 68 4.35 24.79 5.72
CA VAL A 68 3.72 26.10 5.53
C VAL A 68 4.59 27.17 6.16
N PHE A 69 5.07 28.09 5.34
CA PHE A 69 5.75 29.30 5.76
C PHE A 69 4.72 30.42 5.86
N HIS A 70 4.68 31.11 7.00
CA HIS A 70 3.66 32.11 7.29
C HIS A 70 4.20 33.54 7.15
N ASN A 71 3.30 34.45 6.77
CA ASN A 71 3.59 35.88 6.57
C ASN A 71 4.75 36.12 5.59
N VAL A 72 4.74 35.38 4.49
CA VAL A 72 5.80 35.41 3.49
C VAL A 72 5.80 36.74 2.73
N LEU A 73 6.97 37.38 2.73
CA LEU A 73 7.30 38.52 1.90
C LEU A 73 8.34 38.08 0.86
N ILE A 74 7.95 38.04 -0.41
CA ILE A 74 8.85 37.71 -1.52
C ILE A 74 9.68 38.95 -1.84
N GLU A 75 11.00 38.88 -1.67
CA GLU A 75 11.91 40.02 -1.87
C GLU A 75 12.36 40.15 -3.33
N ASP A 76 12.43 39.05 -4.10
CA ASP A 76 12.80 39.09 -5.52
C ASP A 76 11.73 38.39 -6.41
N GLY A 77 10.96 39.21 -7.11
CA GLY A 77 9.59 38.95 -7.60
C GLY A 77 9.42 38.10 -8.86
N ARG A 78 10.11 36.96 -8.99
CA ARG A 78 9.64 35.93 -9.93
C ARG A 78 8.65 35.04 -9.20
N HIS A 79 7.40 35.05 -9.63
CA HIS A 79 6.37 34.12 -9.21
C HIS A 79 6.26 33.03 -10.27
N PRO A 80 6.86 31.85 -10.10
CA PRO A 80 6.78 30.85 -11.15
C PRO A 80 5.42 30.17 -11.14
N ALA A 81 5.13 29.40 -12.19
CA ALA A 81 4.16 28.31 -12.11
C ALA A 81 4.82 27.04 -11.52
N GLU A 82 6.15 26.91 -11.64
CA GLU A 82 6.96 25.79 -11.15
C GLU A 82 8.30 26.33 -10.59
N ILE A 83 8.66 25.99 -9.35
CA ILE A 83 9.96 26.36 -8.76
C ILE A 83 10.80 25.08 -8.64
N LEU A 84 11.96 25.08 -9.31
CA LEU A 84 13.08 24.20 -8.97
C LEU A 84 13.99 24.94 -8.00
N MET A 85 13.98 24.57 -6.72
CA MET A 85 14.86 25.17 -5.71
C MET A 85 16.19 24.42 -5.64
N ASP A 86 17.30 25.15 -5.66
CA ASP A 86 18.66 24.63 -5.42
C ASP A 86 19.38 25.51 -4.39
N GLN A 87 20.35 24.94 -3.68
CA GLN A 87 21.22 25.63 -2.72
C GLN A 87 20.46 26.47 -1.68
N ILE A 88 19.45 25.89 -1.04
CA ILE A 88 18.66 26.57 -0.01
C ILE A 88 19.51 26.91 1.21
N ARG A 89 19.38 28.15 1.70
CA ARG A 89 19.95 28.62 2.97
C ARG A 89 18.92 29.39 3.77
N ILE A 90 18.98 29.27 5.09
CA ILE A 90 18.14 30.04 5.99
C ILE A 90 19.00 31.00 6.78
N GLU A 91 18.75 32.29 6.60
CA GLU A 91 19.33 33.36 7.39
C GLU A 91 18.38 33.72 8.53
N ARG A 92 18.91 33.91 9.74
CA ARG A 92 18.12 34.44 10.87
C ARG A 92 18.47 35.90 11.11
N GLU A 93 17.50 36.78 10.89
CA GLU A 93 17.53 38.17 11.35
C GLU A 93 16.56 38.35 12.50
N THR A 94 16.68 39.41 13.30
CA THR A 94 15.97 39.58 14.58
C THR A 94 14.45 39.35 14.47
N GLY A 95 13.98 38.15 14.85
CA GLY A 95 12.57 37.77 14.84
C GLY A 95 12.00 37.26 13.50
N MET A 96 12.79 37.24 12.43
CA MET A 96 12.35 36.77 11.09
C MET A 96 13.39 35.85 10.47
N PHE A 97 12.94 34.90 9.66
CA PHE A 97 13.80 34.04 8.87
C PHE A 97 13.75 34.44 7.41
N ARG A 98 14.90 34.44 6.73
CA ARG A 98 14.97 34.63 5.28
C ARG A 98 15.42 33.32 4.66
N LEU A 99 14.61 32.78 3.75
CA LEU A 99 14.98 31.64 2.93
C LEU A 99 15.56 32.16 1.61
N ARG A 100 16.83 31.84 1.34
CA ARG A 100 17.50 32.10 0.07
C ARG A 100 17.64 30.81 -0.71
N PHE A 101 17.44 30.88 -2.01
CA PHE A 101 17.50 29.73 -2.90
C PHE A 101 17.80 30.19 -4.33
N TYR A 102 18.38 29.30 -5.11
CA TYR A 102 18.46 29.48 -6.55
C TYR A 102 17.25 28.83 -7.20
N ASN A 103 16.57 29.56 -8.07
CA ASN A 103 15.45 29.02 -8.84
C ASN A 103 15.75 28.96 -10.35
N ARG A 104 15.10 27.98 -10.99
CA ARG A 104 14.96 27.89 -12.44
C ARG A 104 13.48 27.70 -12.78
N LEU A 105 12.98 28.47 -13.75
CA LEU A 105 11.61 28.32 -14.26
C LEU A 105 11.51 27.12 -15.22
N LYS A 106 12.59 26.85 -15.95
CA LYS A 106 12.77 25.70 -16.84
C LYS A 106 14.20 25.17 -16.69
N LYS A 107 14.44 23.88 -16.99
CA LYS A 107 15.79 23.28 -16.88
C LYS A 107 16.88 24.04 -17.64
N GLU A 108 16.48 24.66 -18.75
CA GLU A 108 17.34 25.38 -19.70
C GLU A 108 17.65 26.84 -19.28
N ASP A 109 16.89 27.40 -18.34
CA ASP A 109 17.08 28.79 -17.91
C ASP A 109 18.29 28.92 -16.96
N PRO A 110 19.02 30.05 -17.01
CA PRO A 110 20.08 30.32 -16.05
C PRO A 110 19.48 30.43 -14.63
N PRO A 111 20.12 29.80 -13.61
CA PRO A 111 19.66 29.90 -12.23
C PRO A 111 19.73 31.36 -11.76
N LYS A 112 18.65 31.84 -11.13
CA LYS A 112 18.62 33.14 -10.47
C LYS A 112 18.51 32.94 -8.96
N GLU A 113 19.25 33.72 -8.18
CA GLU A 113 19.03 33.79 -6.74
C GLU A 113 17.68 34.46 -6.46
N SER A 114 16.91 33.90 -5.54
CA SER A 114 15.63 34.41 -5.07
C SER A 114 15.57 34.27 -3.55
N SER A 115 14.81 35.15 -2.90
CA SER A 115 14.60 35.09 -1.46
C SER A 115 13.19 35.46 -1.06
N PHE A 116 12.76 34.89 0.05
CA PHE A 116 11.58 35.37 0.77
C PHE A 116 11.84 35.36 2.27
N VAL A 117 11.21 36.31 2.95
CA VAL A 117 11.21 36.43 4.41
C VAL A 117 9.93 35.82 4.95
N PHE A 118 10.00 35.16 6.09
CA PHE A 118 8.85 34.56 6.77
C PHE A 118 9.00 34.69 8.29
N ASP A 119 7.86 34.75 8.97
CA ASP A 119 7.81 34.93 10.44
C ASP A 119 7.92 33.60 11.17
N SER A 120 7.22 32.59 10.65
CA SER A 120 7.10 31.28 11.30
C SER A 120 6.85 30.18 10.28
N LEU A 121 7.04 28.95 10.72
CA LEU A 121 6.87 27.76 9.91
C LEU A 121 6.13 26.69 10.70
N THR A 122 5.16 26.06 10.06
CA THR A 122 4.38 24.94 10.60
C THR A 122 4.33 23.79 9.59
N SER A 123 3.95 22.61 10.07
CA SER A 123 3.67 21.46 9.22
C SER A 123 2.21 21.07 9.30
N GLY A 124 1.61 20.72 8.16
CA GLY A 124 0.31 20.05 8.10
C GLY A 124 0.48 18.59 7.67
N ILE A 125 0.00 17.65 8.47
CA ILE A 125 -0.03 16.22 8.12
C ILE A 125 -1.48 15.80 7.92
N ILE A 126 -1.74 15.11 6.81
CA ILE A 126 -2.97 14.36 6.61
C ILE A 126 -2.58 12.88 6.52
N LEU A 127 -3.16 12.05 7.39
CA LEU A 127 -2.96 10.61 7.38
C LEU A 127 -4.09 9.96 6.58
N TRP A 128 -3.73 9.06 5.67
CA TRP A 128 -4.66 8.40 4.77
C TRP A 128 -4.89 6.96 5.19
N ASN A 129 -6.10 6.47 4.95
CA ASN A 129 -6.34 5.05 4.98
C ASN A 129 -5.71 4.42 3.73
N TYR A 130 -4.63 3.70 3.96
CA TYR A 130 -3.80 3.04 2.95
C TYR A 130 -4.20 1.58 2.69
N ASN A 131 -5.40 1.14 3.13
CA ASN A 131 -5.96 -0.15 2.75
C ASN A 131 -6.66 -0.05 1.39
N PHE A 132 -5.90 0.34 0.37
CA PHE A 132 -6.28 0.26 -1.02
C PHE A 132 -5.10 -0.27 -1.82
N TYR A 133 -5.37 -0.70 -3.04
CA TYR A 133 -4.39 -1.31 -3.92
C TYR A 133 -4.44 -0.67 -5.29
N THR A 134 -3.28 -0.55 -5.95
CA THR A 134 -3.11 0.15 -7.22
C THR A 134 -2.60 -0.73 -8.34
N GLN A 135 -2.18 -1.97 -8.06
CA GLN A 135 -1.76 -2.88 -9.12
C GLN A 135 -2.97 -3.47 -9.86
N ILE A 136 -2.75 -3.78 -11.13
CA ILE A 136 -3.74 -4.42 -11.99
C ILE A 136 -3.85 -5.89 -11.58
N LEU A 137 -5.09 -6.37 -11.45
CA LEU A 137 -5.39 -7.79 -11.27
C LEU A 137 -5.95 -8.35 -12.59
N ASP A 138 -5.31 -9.42 -13.06
CA ASP A 138 -5.65 -10.14 -14.29
C ASP A 138 -5.53 -11.66 -14.08
N GLU A 139 -5.84 -12.44 -15.11
CA GLU A 139 -5.79 -13.92 -15.05
C GLU A 139 -4.39 -14.48 -14.73
N ASN A 140 -3.33 -13.70 -14.99
CA ASN A 140 -1.94 -14.10 -14.73
C ASN A 140 -1.50 -13.74 -13.31
N SER A 141 -2.28 -12.94 -12.61
CA SER A 141 -1.99 -12.48 -11.27
C SER A 141 -1.95 -13.67 -10.30
N HIS A 142 -0.90 -13.72 -9.50
CA HIS A 142 -0.61 -14.82 -8.59
C HIS A 142 -0.16 -14.27 -7.24
N LYS A 143 -0.09 -15.16 -6.23
CA LYS A 143 0.21 -14.79 -4.82
C LYS A 143 -0.78 -13.75 -4.24
N ILE A 144 -2.00 -13.68 -4.81
CA ILE A 144 -3.02 -12.65 -4.57
C ILE A 144 -3.18 -12.22 -3.10
N PRO A 145 -3.36 -13.12 -2.10
CA PRO A 145 -3.55 -12.67 -0.73
C PRO A 145 -2.40 -11.79 -0.24
N TRP A 146 -1.19 -12.10 -0.66
CA TRP A 146 0.03 -11.42 -0.24
C TRP A 146 0.28 -10.16 -1.06
N SER A 147 0.01 -10.19 -2.37
CA SER A 147 0.05 -9.00 -3.22
C SER A 147 -0.89 -7.92 -2.71
N LEU A 148 -2.11 -8.28 -2.29
CA LEU A 148 -3.09 -7.35 -1.72
C LEU A 148 -2.65 -6.70 -0.39
N LEU A 149 -1.73 -7.31 0.34
CA LEU A 149 -1.20 -6.77 1.60
C LEU A 149 0.11 -6.01 1.42
N ASP A 150 0.83 -6.21 0.31
CA ASP A 150 2.14 -5.61 0.08
C ASP A 150 2.09 -4.09 0.05
N GLU A 151 1.16 -3.49 -0.69
CA GLU A 151 1.01 -2.03 -0.75
C GLU A 151 0.68 -1.42 0.64
N PRO A 152 -0.33 -1.89 1.39
CA PRO A 152 -0.56 -1.43 2.75
C PRO A 152 0.65 -1.58 3.68
N MET A 153 1.39 -2.69 3.57
CA MET A 153 2.61 -2.94 4.35
C MET A 153 3.71 -1.93 4.00
N ARG A 154 4.00 -1.73 2.72
CA ARG A 154 4.96 -0.74 2.23
C ARG A 154 4.55 0.68 2.63
N ALA A 155 3.26 1.00 2.61
CA ALA A 155 2.74 2.29 3.04
C ALA A 155 3.00 2.55 4.53
N LEU A 156 2.76 1.56 5.40
CA LEU A 156 3.10 1.64 6.82
C LEU A 156 4.61 1.82 7.05
N LEU A 157 5.46 1.05 6.34
CA LEU A 157 6.92 1.18 6.44
C LEU A 157 7.39 2.56 5.98
N GLY A 158 6.84 3.06 4.87
CA GLY A 158 7.11 4.40 4.36
C GLY A 158 6.73 5.49 5.37
N LYS A 159 5.55 5.37 5.99
CA LYS A 159 5.11 6.27 7.07
C LYS A 159 6.07 6.24 8.26
N ALA A 160 6.41 5.04 8.75
CA ALA A 160 7.32 4.87 9.89
C ALA A 160 8.71 5.45 9.61
N SER A 161 9.23 5.26 8.40
CA SER A 161 10.53 5.78 7.97
C SER A 161 10.53 7.30 7.82
N ALA A 162 9.48 7.88 7.23
CA ALA A 162 9.41 9.30 6.91
C ALA A 162 9.00 10.17 8.10
N LEU A 163 8.03 9.73 8.91
CA LEU A 163 7.48 10.51 10.02
C LEU A 163 8.02 10.07 11.39
N GLY A 164 8.68 8.90 11.46
CA GLY A 164 9.19 8.31 12.70
C GLY A 164 8.12 7.50 13.46
N ARG A 165 8.58 6.58 14.32
CA ARG A 165 7.71 5.64 15.06
C ARG A 165 6.73 6.33 16.02
N ASP A 166 7.03 7.54 16.49
CA ASP A 166 6.15 8.32 17.37
C ASP A 166 4.88 8.80 16.66
N SER A 167 4.91 8.89 15.32
CA SER A 167 3.75 9.29 14.49
C SER A 167 2.74 8.15 14.27
N LEU A 168 3.10 6.92 14.66
CA LEU A 168 2.27 5.75 14.46
C LEU A 168 1.22 5.63 15.58
N ASN A 169 0.03 5.12 15.25
CA ASN A 169 -0.96 4.80 16.27
C ASN A 169 -0.65 3.47 16.98
N GLU A 170 -1.46 3.08 17.96
CA GLU A 170 -1.26 1.84 18.74
C GLU A 170 -1.23 0.57 17.85
N TYR A 171 -2.17 0.44 16.92
CA TYR A 171 -2.26 -0.71 16.02
C TYR A 171 -1.09 -0.77 15.04
N GLU A 172 -0.69 0.37 14.49
CA GLU A 172 0.48 0.49 13.62
C GLU A 172 1.76 0.09 14.35
N ARG A 173 1.96 0.59 15.58
CA ARG A 173 3.12 0.19 16.40
C ARG A 173 3.13 -1.30 16.71
N LYS A 174 1.96 -1.89 16.97
CA LYS A 174 1.81 -3.32 17.27
C LYS A 174 2.19 -4.20 16.08
N ILE A 175 1.79 -3.82 14.86
CA ILE A 175 2.01 -4.65 13.67
C ILE A 175 3.37 -4.39 12.99
N LEU A 176 3.94 -3.18 13.17
CA LEU A 176 5.17 -2.76 12.50
C LEU A 176 6.32 -3.78 12.57
N PRO A 177 6.66 -4.41 13.72
CA PRO A 177 7.76 -5.36 13.78
C PRO A 177 7.56 -6.57 12.86
N ALA A 178 6.33 -7.08 12.77
CA ALA A 178 6.01 -8.19 11.87
C ALA A 178 6.10 -7.76 10.40
N VAL A 179 5.64 -6.53 10.08
CA VAL A 179 5.73 -5.97 8.73
C VAL A 179 7.19 -5.75 8.30
N GLU A 180 8.03 -5.21 9.18
CA GLU A 180 9.47 -5.02 8.93
C GLU A 180 10.20 -6.35 8.67
N PHE A 181 9.80 -7.43 9.35
CA PHE A 181 10.32 -8.77 9.09
C PHE A 181 9.80 -9.35 7.76
N LEU A 182 8.49 -9.27 7.53
CA LEU A 182 7.86 -9.85 6.34
C LEU A 182 8.31 -9.17 5.05
N GLN A 183 8.57 -7.86 5.08
CA GLN A 183 9.04 -7.11 3.90
C GLN A 183 10.28 -7.74 3.26
N VAL A 184 11.26 -8.11 4.09
CA VAL A 184 12.52 -8.74 3.65
C VAL A 184 12.25 -10.05 2.90
N ILE A 185 11.25 -10.82 3.34
CA ILE A 185 10.85 -12.07 2.69
C ILE A 185 10.01 -11.78 1.44
N PHE A 186 9.13 -10.79 1.49
CA PHE A 186 8.21 -10.42 0.40
C PHE A 186 8.95 -9.82 -0.79
N ASP A 187 10.08 -9.14 -0.58
CA ASP A 187 10.93 -8.66 -1.67
C ASP A 187 11.45 -9.81 -2.56
N VAL A 188 11.63 -11.02 -2.00
CA VAL A 188 11.97 -12.21 -2.79
C VAL A 188 10.71 -12.98 -3.20
N PHE A 189 9.75 -13.15 -2.31
CA PHE A 189 8.58 -13.98 -2.55
C PHE A 189 7.64 -13.39 -3.61
N LEU A 190 7.42 -12.08 -3.60
CA LEU A 190 6.51 -11.41 -4.53
C LEU A 190 7.15 -11.09 -5.88
N ASP A 191 8.48 -11.21 -6.01
CA ASP A 191 9.18 -11.05 -7.28
C ASP A 191 8.60 -11.94 -8.40
N ASP A 192 8.54 -11.41 -9.62
CA ASP A 192 7.95 -12.06 -10.79
C ASP A 192 8.66 -13.36 -11.20
N GLN A 193 9.95 -13.50 -10.87
CA GLN A 193 10.70 -14.74 -11.10
C GLN A 193 10.35 -15.82 -10.08
N THR A 194 9.81 -15.44 -8.91
CA THR A 194 9.45 -16.41 -7.88
C THR A 194 8.20 -17.18 -8.27
N ARG A 195 8.39 -18.46 -8.59
CA ARG A 195 7.34 -19.37 -9.08
C ARG A 195 7.25 -20.61 -8.21
N ILE A 196 6.03 -20.93 -7.80
CA ILE A 196 5.75 -22.16 -7.06
C ILE A 196 5.28 -23.22 -8.07
N ALA A 197 6.06 -24.28 -8.25
CA ALA A 197 5.73 -25.37 -9.16
C ALA A 197 4.46 -26.12 -8.72
N TYR A 198 3.81 -26.80 -9.67
CA TYR A 198 2.67 -27.66 -9.36
C TYR A 198 3.07 -28.80 -8.40
N GLY A 199 2.22 -29.09 -7.42
CA GLY A 199 2.56 -29.98 -6.30
C GLY A 199 3.44 -29.32 -5.21
N ARG A 200 3.96 -28.11 -5.47
CA ARG A 200 4.64 -27.23 -4.49
C ARG A 200 5.89 -27.83 -3.83
N SER A 201 6.45 -28.88 -4.43
CA SER A 201 7.74 -29.46 -4.06
C SER A 201 8.88 -28.49 -4.39
N ASN A 202 8.80 -27.85 -5.57
CA ASN A 202 9.81 -26.93 -6.06
C ASN A 202 9.32 -25.48 -6.01
N ILE A 203 10.15 -24.61 -5.45
CA ILE A 203 9.97 -23.16 -5.43
C ILE A 203 11.20 -22.60 -6.15
N TYR A 204 10.96 -21.91 -7.24
CA TYR A 204 11.96 -21.17 -8.01
C TYR A 204 11.91 -19.72 -7.58
N TYR A 205 13.06 -19.06 -7.52
CA TYR A 205 13.23 -17.65 -7.14
C TYR A 205 14.60 -17.18 -7.62
N ASP A 206 14.77 -15.86 -7.64
CA ASP A 206 16.06 -15.24 -7.88
C ASP A 206 17.01 -15.51 -6.69
N LYS A 207 18.14 -16.17 -6.99
CA LYS A 207 19.15 -16.51 -5.97
C LYS A 207 19.90 -15.28 -5.50
N GLU A 208 20.11 -14.28 -6.34
CA GLU A 208 20.80 -13.05 -5.96
C GLU A 208 19.96 -12.25 -4.96
N LEU A 209 18.64 -12.18 -5.18
CA LEU A 209 17.71 -11.58 -4.22
C LEU A 209 17.71 -12.34 -2.88
N LEU A 210 17.72 -13.68 -2.92
CA LEU A 210 17.81 -14.48 -1.70
C LEU A 210 19.13 -14.27 -0.95
N GLU A 211 20.27 -14.22 -1.66
CA GLU A 211 21.57 -13.98 -1.05
C GLU A 211 21.67 -12.58 -0.43
N GLY A 212 21.03 -11.58 -1.04
CA GLY A 212 20.91 -10.23 -0.49
C GLY A 212 20.04 -10.12 0.78
N MET A 213 19.24 -11.16 1.07
CA MET A 213 18.35 -11.16 2.23
C MET A 213 19.13 -11.08 3.55
N SER A 214 18.82 -10.08 4.36
CA SER A 214 19.43 -9.85 5.67
C SER A 214 18.41 -9.27 6.66
N PHE A 215 18.59 -9.59 7.94
CA PHE A 215 17.72 -9.15 9.02
C PHE A 215 18.56 -8.49 10.10
N ASN A 216 18.11 -7.35 10.62
CA ASN A 216 18.68 -6.76 11.82
C ASN A 216 18.16 -7.46 13.09
N GLU A 217 18.76 -7.16 14.25
CA GLU A 217 18.41 -7.81 15.53
C GLU A 217 16.91 -7.69 15.89
N GLN A 218 16.30 -6.54 15.59
CA GLN A 218 14.89 -6.31 15.88
C GLN A 218 13.99 -7.17 14.97
N GLN A 219 14.32 -7.26 13.68
CA GLN A 219 13.60 -8.10 12.72
C GLN A 219 13.76 -9.59 13.04
N VAL A 220 14.94 -10.03 13.48
CA VAL A 220 15.15 -11.42 13.93
C VAL A 220 14.25 -11.75 15.10
N LYS A 221 14.22 -10.89 16.13
CA LYS A 221 13.35 -11.07 17.29
C LYS A 221 11.87 -11.11 16.89
N ALA A 222 11.43 -10.16 16.07
CA ALA A 222 10.05 -10.09 15.59
C ALA A 222 9.65 -11.32 14.77
N GLY A 223 10.53 -11.80 13.89
CA GLY A 223 10.30 -13.01 13.10
C GLY A 223 10.12 -14.26 13.96
N LEU A 224 10.96 -14.43 14.98
CA LEU A 224 10.87 -15.54 15.94
C LEU A 224 9.56 -15.50 16.74
N GLU A 225 9.20 -14.34 17.29
CA GLU A 225 7.95 -14.14 18.04
C GLU A 225 6.72 -14.39 17.16
N MET A 226 6.75 -13.92 15.90
CA MET A 226 5.67 -14.13 14.95
C MET A 226 5.50 -15.62 14.61
N MET A 227 6.58 -16.31 14.24
CA MET A 227 6.50 -17.73 13.92
C MET A 227 6.06 -18.57 15.12
N GLU A 228 6.46 -18.20 16.34
CA GLU A 228 6.01 -18.83 17.58
C GLU A 228 4.51 -18.60 17.82
N HIS A 229 4.04 -17.36 17.65
CA HIS A 229 2.63 -17.01 17.77
C HIS A 229 1.71 -17.82 16.84
N PHE A 230 2.15 -18.08 15.60
CA PHE A 230 1.39 -18.88 14.63
C PHE A 230 1.70 -20.38 14.69
N GLY A 231 2.54 -20.84 15.63
CA GLY A 231 2.87 -22.26 15.80
C GLY A 231 3.73 -22.84 14.68
N TRP A 232 4.49 -22.01 13.95
CA TRP A 232 5.36 -22.41 12.84
C TRP A 232 6.72 -22.90 13.35
N ILE A 233 6.70 -23.89 14.26
CA ILE A 233 7.88 -24.34 15.03
C ILE A 233 9.01 -24.79 14.11
N GLU A 234 8.74 -25.59 13.08
CA GLU A 234 9.77 -26.05 12.13
C GLU A 234 10.39 -24.88 11.35
N CYS A 235 9.56 -23.93 10.92
CA CYS A 235 10.04 -22.75 10.20
C CYS A 235 10.90 -21.85 11.10
N ARG A 236 10.51 -21.73 12.38
CA ARG A 236 11.26 -21.00 13.41
C ARG A 236 12.64 -21.63 13.64
N GLN A 237 12.72 -22.96 13.72
CA GLN A 237 14.00 -23.66 13.85
C GLN A 237 14.91 -23.41 12.65
N LYS A 238 14.37 -23.48 11.42
CA LYS A 238 15.12 -23.16 10.21
C LYS A 238 15.60 -21.71 10.17
N PHE A 239 14.81 -20.77 10.68
CA PHE A 239 15.20 -19.36 10.77
C PHE A 239 16.35 -19.10 11.73
N LEU A 240 16.45 -19.86 12.84
CA LEU A 240 17.60 -19.77 13.75
C LEU A 240 18.92 -20.13 13.05
N HIS A 241 18.87 -20.97 12.01
CA HIS A 241 19.99 -21.34 11.15
C HIS A 241 19.98 -20.58 9.80
N PHE A 242 19.30 -19.42 9.72
CA PHE A 242 19.13 -18.67 8.48
C PHE A 242 20.47 -18.32 7.80
N SER A 243 21.49 -17.95 8.58
CA SER A 243 22.83 -17.64 8.07
C SER A 243 23.54 -18.84 7.44
N GLU A 244 23.17 -20.06 7.83
CA GLU A 244 23.77 -21.30 7.33
C GLU A 244 23.03 -21.81 6.09
N ASN A 245 21.69 -21.67 6.05
CA ASN A 245 20.88 -22.18 4.95
C ASN A 245 19.64 -21.30 4.66
N LYS A 246 19.85 -20.19 3.95
CA LYS A 246 18.78 -19.27 3.51
C LYS A 246 17.73 -19.96 2.64
N ASP A 247 18.19 -20.85 1.74
CA ASP A 247 17.37 -21.59 0.78
C ASP A 247 16.31 -22.45 1.48
N GLU A 248 16.73 -23.23 2.48
CA GLU A 248 15.84 -24.11 3.21
C GLU A 248 14.83 -23.34 4.05
N PHE A 249 15.26 -22.27 4.73
CA PHE A 249 14.37 -21.39 5.47
C PHE A 249 13.32 -20.76 4.52
N PHE A 250 13.77 -20.13 3.43
CA PHE A 250 12.88 -19.42 2.51
C PHE A 250 11.82 -20.37 1.91
N LYS A 251 12.24 -21.55 1.44
CA LYS A 251 11.31 -22.57 0.92
C LYS A 251 10.31 -23.02 1.99
N SER A 252 10.78 -23.22 3.23
CA SER A 252 9.90 -23.58 4.35
C SER A 252 8.88 -22.47 4.64
N PHE A 253 9.30 -21.22 4.63
CA PHE A 253 8.44 -20.07 4.91
C PHE A 253 7.38 -19.88 3.82
N VAL A 254 7.77 -19.93 2.54
CA VAL A 254 6.83 -19.84 1.40
C VAL A 254 5.80 -20.98 1.42
N ARG A 255 6.19 -22.18 1.87
CA ARG A 255 5.21 -23.27 2.07
C ARG A 255 4.18 -22.90 3.14
N GLN A 256 4.59 -22.31 4.27
CA GLN A 256 3.65 -21.84 5.30
C GLN A 256 2.69 -20.78 4.75
N LEU A 257 3.20 -19.79 4.01
CA LEU A 257 2.39 -18.73 3.40
C LEU A 257 1.33 -19.26 2.42
N THR A 258 1.61 -20.36 1.74
CA THR A 258 0.71 -20.85 0.68
C THR A 258 -0.23 -21.97 1.12
N GLN A 259 0.00 -22.55 2.30
CA GLN A 259 -0.88 -23.55 2.90
C GLN A 259 -1.99 -22.91 3.74
N LYS A 260 -2.93 -23.73 4.23
CA LYS A 260 -4.07 -23.30 5.04
C LYS A 260 -3.64 -22.53 6.29
N GLU A 261 -2.49 -22.88 6.85
CA GLU A 261 -1.87 -22.27 8.02
C GLU A 261 -1.52 -20.79 7.74
N GLY A 262 -1.11 -20.48 6.51
CA GLY A 262 -0.88 -19.11 6.03
C GLY A 262 -2.12 -18.22 6.10
N LYS A 263 -3.33 -18.79 6.03
CA LYS A 263 -4.59 -18.04 6.20
C LYS A 263 -4.60 -17.30 7.54
N THR A 264 -4.12 -17.93 8.61
CA THR A 264 -4.14 -17.33 9.95
C THR A 264 -3.28 -16.07 10.01
N LEU A 265 -2.09 -16.10 9.41
CA LEU A 265 -1.23 -14.92 9.28
C LEU A 265 -1.90 -13.85 8.40
N TYR A 266 -2.45 -14.24 7.25
CA TYR A 266 -3.14 -13.31 6.35
C TYR A 266 -4.31 -12.60 7.03
N THR A 267 -5.19 -13.35 7.71
CA THR A 267 -6.33 -12.80 8.44
C THR A 267 -5.87 -11.87 9.57
N TRP A 268 -4.81 -12.26 10.29
CA TRP A 268 -4.22 -11.41 11.33
C TRP A 268 -3.66 -10.11 10.75
N LEU A 269 -2.88 -10.16 9.66
CA LEU A 269 -2.33 -8.98 9.01
C LEU A 269 -3.44 -8.06 8.48
N LYS A 270 -4.38 -8.61 7.70
CA LYS A 270 -5.51 -7.87 7.15
C LYS A 270 -6.32 -7.18 8.25
N GLY A 271 -6.59 -7.88 9.36
CA GLY A 271 -7.33 -7.34 10.50
C GLY A 271 -6.58 -6.20 11.19
N ASN A 272 -5.29 -6.38 11.48
CA ASN A 272 -4.49 -5.33 12.15
C ASN A 272 -4.26 -4.12 11.24
N LEU A 273 -4.02 -4.32 9.93
CA LEU A 273 -3.92 -3.22 8.97
C LEU A 273 -5.24 -2.46 8.82
N SER A 274 -6.37 -3.17 8.81
CA SER A 274 -7.70 -2.54 8.80
C SER A 274 -7.96 -1.71 10.06
N ALA A 275 -7.58 -2.22 11.23
CA ALA A 275 -7.68 -1.48 12.49
C ALA A 275 -6.76 -0.26 12.51
N ALA A 276 -5.53 -0.41 12.01
CA ALA A 276 -4.50 0.62 11.93
C ALA A 276 -4.91 1.85 11.13
N THR A 277 -5.87 1.73 10.21
CA THR A 277 -6.30 2.86 9.37
C THR A 277 -7.77 3.22 9.54
N SER A 278 -8.45 2.63 10.53
CA SER A 278 -9.91 2.73 10.66
C SER A 278 -10.39 4.17 10.87
N GLU A 279 -9.59 4.97 11.56
CA GLU A 279 -9.85 6.38 11.86
C GLU A 279 -9.37 7.35 10.76
N TYR A 280 -8.58 6.87 9.80
CA TYR A 280 -8.04 7.72 8.75
C TYR A 280 -9.06 7.91 7.61
N PRO A 281 -9.15 9.13 7.04
CA PRO A 281 -9.95 9.36 5.85
C PRO A 281 -9.53 8.43 4.72
N ARG A 282 -10.51 7.86 4.01
CA ARG A 282 -10.24 6.96 2.88
C ARG A 282 -9.83 7.80 1.69
N LEU A 283 -8.63 7.56 1.16
CA LEU A 283 -8.17 8.22 -0.07
C LEU A 283 -9.18 8.03 -1.21
N LYS A 284 -9.74 6.81 -1.30
CA LYS A 284 -10.87 6.43 -2.16
C LYS A 284 -12.04 7.43 -2.09
N GLN A 285 -12.46 7.87 -0.91
CA GLN A 285 -13.63 8.77 -0.75
C GLN A 285 -13.41 10.19 -1.29
N ILE A 286 -12.16 10.57 -1.57
CA ILE A 286 -11.80 11.92 -2.02
C ILE A 286 -11.54 11.93 -3.53
N LEU A 287 -11.40 10.76 -4.16
CA LEU A 287 -11.24 10.67 -5.60
C LEU A 287 -12.57 10.91 -6.31
N PRO A 288 -12.61 11.77 -7.35
CA PRO A 288 -13.82 12.06 -8.11
C PRO A 288 -14.56 10.81 -8.61
N VAL A 289 -13.82 9.79 -9.07
CA VAL A 289 -14.38 8.51 -9.56
C VAL A 289 -15.23 7.75 -8.53
N TYR A 290 -15.05 8.04 -7.24
CA TYR A 290 -15.79 7.42 -6.15
C TYR A 290 -17.08 8.18 -5.77
N ALA A 291 -17.25 9.43 -6.20
CA ALA A 291 -18.37 10.29 -5.81
C ALA A 291 -19.68 9.89 -6.53
N GLY A 292 -20.33 8.82 -6.07
CA GLY A 292 -21.65 8.36 -6.55
C GLY A 292 -21.66 6.93 -7.11
N ASN A 293 -20.56 6.52 -7.74
CA ASN A 293 -20.49 5.25 -8.47
C ASN A 293 -20.49 4.00 -7.58
N HIS A 294 -19.92 4.05 -6.37
CA HIS A 294 -19.84 2.88 -5.48
C HIS A 294 -21.19 2.27 -5.18
N ARG A 295 -22.14 3.10 -4.79
CA ARG A 295 -23.46 2.63 -4.39
C ARG A 295 -24.19 2.01 -5.57
N ILE A 296 -24.02 2.57 -6.77
CA ILE A 296 -24.60 2.05 -8.01
C ILE A 296 -24.00 0.68 -8.33
N ILE A 297 -22.67 0.58 -8.31
CA ILE A 297 -21.93 -0.66 -8.59
C ILE A 297 -22.33 -1.75 -7.59
N HIS A 298 -22.24 -1.47 -6.29
CA HIS A 298 -22.53 -2.44 -5.21
C HIS A 298 -23.97 -2.94 -5.29
N ASN A 299 -24.94 -2.02 -5.42
CA ASN A 299 -26.35 -2.39 -5.53
C ASN A 299 -26.64 -3.23 -6.79
N CYS A 300 -26.00 -2.90 -7.91
CA CYS A 300 -26.17 -3.65 -9.16
C CYS A 300 -25.59 -5.06 -9.03
N ILE A 301 -24.36 -5.20 -8.52
CA ILE A 301 -23.73 -6.50 -8.25
C ILE A 301 -24.58 -7.31 -7.28
N ASP A 302 -24.99 -6.75 -6.14
CA ASP A 302 -25.85 -7.43 -5.17
C ASP A 302 -27.10 -8.00 -5.84
N LYS A 303 -27.85 -7.15 -6.56
CA LYS A 303 -29.09 -7.54 -7.23
C LYS A 303 -28.87 -8.69 -8.22
N VAL A 304 -27.84 -8.62 -9.06
CA VAL A 304 -27.56 -9.67 -10.05
C VAL A 304 -27.11 -10.97 -9.37
N MET A 305 -26.21 -10.89 -8.39
CA MET A 305 -25.72 -12.06 -7.65
C MET A 305 -26.85 -12.79 -6.91
N HIS A 306 -27.75 -12.07 -6.21
CA HIS A 306 -28.91 -12.66 -5.55
C HIS A 306 -29.88 -13.31 -6.54
N ASN A 307 -30.14 -12.68 -7.69
CA ASN A 307 -30.97 -13.27 -8.75
C ASN A 307 -30.42 -14.60 -9.29
N TRP A 308 -29.09 -14.79 -9.24
CA TRP A 308 -28.41 -16.02 -9.64
C TRP A 308 -28.20 -17.02 -8.49
N GLY A 309 -28.81 -16.77 -7.32
CA GLY A 309 -28.82 -17.67 -6.18
C GLY A 309 -27.53 -17.68 -5.37
N TYR A 310 -26.73 -16.62 -5.43
CA TYR A 310 -25.67 -16.37 -4.46
C TYR A 310 -26.25 -15.77 -3.18
N GLU A 311 -25.70 -16.15 -2.04
CA GLU A 311 -25.90 -15.53 -0.73
C GLU A 311 -24.75 -14.57 -0.41
N GLY A 312 -24.98 -13.60 0.47
CA GLY A 312 -23.98 -12.63 0.90
C GLY A 312 -24.33 -11.21 0.45
N THR A 313 -23.37 -10.31 0.58
CA THR A 313 -23.45 -8.90 0.20
C THR A 313 -22.08 -8.45 -0.24
N TYR A 314 -22.03 -7.43 -1.09
CA TYR A 314 -20.77 -6.87 -1.56
C TYR A 314 -19.77 -6.64 -0.40
N PRO A 315 -18.49 -7.03 -0.53
CA PRO A 315 -17.85 -7.59 -1.72
C PRO A 315 -17.86 -9.12 -1.82
N ASP A 316 -18.47 -9.84 -0.87
CA ASP A 316 -18.29 -11.28 -0.69
C ASP A 316 -19.61 -12.05 -0.90
N TYR A 317 -19.59 -12.98 -1.85
CA TYR A 317 -20.72 -13.81 -2.21
C TYR A 317 -20.35 -15.29 -2.18
N ARG A 318 -21.35 -16.13 -1.91
CA ARG A 318 -21.18 -17.58 -1.86
C ARG A 318 -22.38 -18.32 -2.42
N LYS A 319 -22.15 -19.52 -2.94
CA LYS A 319 -23.20 -20.41 -3.43
C LYS A 319 -22.83 -21.86 -3.15
N GLU A 320 -23.75 -22.58 -2.51
CA GLU A 320 -23.59 -24.02 -2.30
C GLU A 320 -23.98 -24.75 -3.59
N LYS A 321 -23.06 -25.58 -4.10
CA LYS A 321 -23.31 -26.50 -5.19
C LYS A 321 -23.40 -27.92 -4.65
N LYS A 322 -24.51 -28.58 -4.94
CA LYS A 322 -24.72 -30.00 -4.62
C LYS A 322 -23.64 -30.84 -5.31
N ALA A 323 -23.27 -31.94 -4.66
CA ALA A 323 -22.31 -32.89 -5.21
C ALA A 323 -22.76 -33.35 -6.61
N ALA A 324 -21.89 -33.22 -7.60
CA ALA A 324 -22.07 -33.82 -8.91
C ALA A 324 -21.25 -35.11 -8.94
N PHE A 325 -21.92 -36.25 -9.04
CA PHE A 325 -21.30 -37.58 -8.99
C PHE A 325 -20.12 -37.72 -9.96
N ILE A 326 -20.15 -36.99 -11.08
CA ILE A 326 -19.05 -36.87 -12.04
C ILE A 326 -18.79 -35.39 -12.27
N GLU A 327 -17.56 -34.93 -11.98
CA GLU A 327 -17.10 -33.58 -12.32
C GLU A 327 -15.99 -33.64 -13.36
N ILE A 328 -16.01 -32.66 -14.27
CA ILE A 328 -14.94 -32.41 -15.23
C ILE A 328 -14.23 -31.14 -14.77
N SER A 329 -13.00 -31.28 -14.28
CA SER A 329 -12.13 -30.14 -14.02
C SER A 329 -11.13 -30.00 -15.16
N GLN A 330 -10.92 -28.77 -15.60
CA GLN A 330 -9.79 -28.45 -16.45
C GLN A 330 -8.60 -28.04 -15.57
N VAL A 331 -7.48 -28.74 -15.71
CA VAL A 331 -6.21 -28.39 -15.07
C VAL A 331 -5.15 -28.44 -16.17
N TYR A 332 -4.43 -27.35 -16.41
CA TYR A 332 -3.42 -27.24 -17.47
C TYR A 332 -3.91 -27.67 -18.86
N GLN A 333 -5.06 -27.13 -19.30
CA GLN A 333 -5.68 -27.46 -20.59
C GLN A 333 -6.08 -28.93 -20.77
N ARG A 334 -5.92 -29.78 -19.74
CA ARG A 334 -6.37 -31.17 -19.71
C ARG A 334 -7.64 -31.29 -18.90
N LYS A 335 -8.62 -31.99 -19.44
CA LYS A 335 -9.88 -32.30 -18.75
C LYS A 335 -9.70 -33.57 -17.93
N TYR A 336 -9.85 -33.45 -16.63
CA TYR A 336 -9.85 -34.54 -15.68
C TYR A 336 -11.29 -34.80 -15.24
N THR A 337 -11.75 -36.02 -15.44
CA THR A 337 -13.02 -36.49 -14.89
C THR A 337 -12.76 -37.18 -13.57
N TYR A 338 -13.38 -36.73 -12.49
CA TYR A 338 -13.29 -37.38 -11.18
C TYR A 338 -14.65 -37.46 -10.51
N LEU A 339 -14.79 -38.42 -9.61
CA LEU A 339 -15.98 -38.56 -8.78
C LEU A 339 -15.92 -37.53 -7.65
N ASN A 340 -16.90 -36.63 -7.59
CA ASN A 340 -17.02 -35.67 -6.50
C ASN A 340 -18.31 -35.89 -5.71
N GLU A 341 -18.20 -36.65 -4.63
CA GLU A 341 -19.30 -36.89 -3.71
C GLU A 341 -19.46 -35.76 -2.68
N LYS A 342 -18.58 -34.75 -2.71
CA LYS A 342 -18.55 -33.68 -1.72
C LYS A 342 -19.29 -32.45 -2.23
N LYS A 343 -20.02 -31.81 -1.33
CA LYS A 343 -20.57 -30.47 -1.55
C LYS A 343 -19.42 -29.49 -1.83
N LYS A 344 -19.65 -28.61 -2.80
CA LYS A 344 -18.71 -27.58 -3.23
C LYS A 344 -19.27 -26.21 -2.84
N LEU A 345 -18.43 -25.39 -2.22
CA LEU A 345 -18.72 -23.98 -1.99
C LEU A 345 -18.05 -23.17 -3.11
N GLU A 346 -18.86 -22.46 -3.89
CA GLU A 346 -18.40 -21.47 -4.87
C GLU A 346 -18.43 -20.10 -4.20
N LEU A 347 -17.33 -19.37 -4.31
CA LEU A 347 -17.11 -18.08 -3.64
C LEU A 347 -16.74 -17.05 -4.70
N VAL A 348 -17.25 -15.83 -4.56
CA VAL A 348 -16.86 -14.68 -5.39
C VAL A 348 -16.56 -13.53 -4.45
N THR A 349 -15.34 -12.98 -4.54
CA THR A 349 -14.95 -11.77 -3.81
C THR A 349 -14.57 -10.69 -4.83
N PHE A 350 -15.16 -9.52 -4.72
CA PHE A 350 -14.79 -8.37 -5.56
C PHE A 350 -13.70 -7.54 -4.88
N ILE A 351 -12.65 -7.23 -5.63
CA ILE A 351 -11.54 -6.37 -5.19
C ILE A 351 -11.61 -5.05 -5.95
N GLU A 352 -11.57 -3.95 -5.21
CA GLU A 352 -11.56 -2.60 -5.77
C GLU A 352 -10.18 -1.98 -5.73
N ASN A 353 -9.68 -1.61 -6.90
CA ASN A 353 -8.37 -1.00 -7.10
C ASN A 353 -8.51 0.37 -7.77
N ILE A 354 -7.48 1.20 -7.63
CA ILE A 354 -7.34 2.44 -8.38
C ILE A 354 -6.19 2.26 -9.35
N VAL A 355 -6.50 2.18 -10.63
CA VAL A 355 -5.50 1.98 -11.69
C VAL A 355 -5.57 3.17 -12.62
N ASN A 356 -4.45 3.90 -12.74
CA ASN A 356 -4.35 5.08 -13.63
C ASN A 356 -5.45 6.14 -13.42
N GLY A 357 -5.94 6.29 -12.19
CA GLY A 357 -7.02 7.24 -11.85
C GLY A 357 -8.44 6.69 -12.01
N CYS A 358 -8.60 5.51 -12.60
CA CYS A 358 -9.89 4.83 -12.78
C CYS A 358 -10.17 3.85 -11.64
N LEU A 359 -11.45 3.64 -11.32
CA LEU A 359 -11.87 2.58 -10.41
C LEU A 359 -11.90 1.26 -11.17
N THR A 360 -11.18 0.25 -10.68
CA THR A 360 -11.24 -1.11 -11.23
C THR A 360 -11.89 -2.04 -10.22
N VAL A 361 -12.85 -2.86 -10.66
CA VAL A 361 -13.51 -3.89 -9.85
C VAL A 361 -13.21 -5.25 -10.46
N THR A 362 -12.40 -6.06 -9.78
CA THR A 362 -11.97 -7.39 -10.25
C THR A 362 -12.65 -8.49 -9.44
N ALA A 363 -13.22 -9.48 -10.12
CA ALA A 363 -13.77 -10.65 -9.46
C ALA A 363 -12.67 -11.68 -9.16
N ILE A 364 -12.67 -12.21 -7.94
CA ILE A 364 -11.88 -13.37 -7.55
C ILE A 364 -12.82 -14.53 -7.31
N TYR A 365 -12.57 -15.63 -8.02
CA TYR A 365 -13.32 -16.87 -7.89
C TYR A 365 -12.62 -17.82 -6.94
N GLY A 366 -13.35 -18.29 -5.94
CA GLY A 366 -12.90 -19.28 -4.98
C GLY A 366 -13.74 -20.54 -5.09
N THR A 367 -13.10 -21.69 -4.88
CA THR A 367 -13.79 -22.98 -4.73
C THR A 367 -13.23 -23.71 -3.53
N ILE A 368 -14.11 -24.23 -2.68
CA ILE A 368 -13.74 -25.02 -1.51
C ILE A 368 -14.60 -26.28 -1.43
N LEU A 369 -13.93 -27.44 -1.43
CA LEU A 369 -14.57 -28.75 -1.22
C LEU A 369 -14.66 -29.04 0.27
N GLY A 370 -15.87 -29.11 0.84
CA GLY A 370 -16.06 -29.29 2.29
C GLY A 370 -15.58 -30.64 2.84
N LYS A 371 -14.98 -30.67 4.04
CA LYS A 371 -14.52 -31.91 4.71
C LYS A 371 -15.57 -32.41 5.68
N ARG A 372 -16.13 -31.45 6.40
CA ARG A 372 -17.16 -31.59 7.42
C ARG A 372 -18.26 -30.58 7.09
N LYS A 373 -19.48 -30.84 7.56
CA LYS A 373 -20.61 -29.89 7.41
C LYS A 373 -20.19 -28.46 7.79
N ALA A 374 -19.46 -28.29 8.89
CA ALA A 374 -19.00 -26.99 9.39
C ALA A 374 -18.15 -26.18 8.41
N ASP A 375 -17.35 -26.80 7.54
CA ASP A 375 -16.47 -26.05 6.61
C ASP A 375 -17.27 -25.26 5.55
N ILE A 376 -18.49 -25.70 5.24
CA ILE A 376 -19.36 -25.08 4.22
C ILE A 376 -20.25 -24.01 4.86
N TYR A 377 -20.44 -24.07 6.18
CA TYR A 377 -21.29 -23.15 6.92
C TYR A 377 -20.52 -21.99 7.55
N ASP A 378 -19.19 -21.93 7.39
CA ASP A 378 -18.41 -20.76 7.80
C ASP A 378 -18.79 -19.56 6.90
N THR A 379 -19.59 -18.66 7.44
CA THR A 379 -20.06 -17.43 6.77
C THR A 379 -18.95 -16.42 6.55
N ALA A 380 -17.80 -16.56 7.21
CA ALA A 380 -16.67 -15.67 7.03
C ALA A 380 -15.75 -16.08 5.87
N MET A 381 -16.06 -17.18 5.15
CA MET A 381 -15.24 -17.60 4.01
C MET A 381 -15.38 -16.66 2.81
N THR A 382 -14.24 -16.30 2.24
CA THR A 382 -14.14 -15.43 1.06
C THR A 382 -13.42 -16.17 -0.08
N ALA A 383 -13.51 -15.68 -1.32
CA ALA A 383 -12.84 -16.32 -2.43
C ALA A 383 -11.30 -16.37 -2.25
N ILE A 384 -10.73 -15.39 -1.54
CA ILE A 384 -9.31 -15.35 -1.16
C ILE A 384 -8.90 -16.60 -0.36
N ASP A 385 -9.80 -17.20 0.42
CA ASP A 385 -9.51 -18.42 1.17
C ASP A 385 -9.19 -19.63 0.26
N GLY A 386 -9.64 -19.56 -1.00
CA GLY A 386 -9.32 -20.52 -2.04
C GLY A 386 -7.85 -20.50 -2.46
N CYS A 387 -7.13 -19.40 -2.21
CA CYS A 387 -5.72 -19.23 -2.57
C CYS A 387 -4.79 -20.01 -1.61
N PHE A 388 -5.22 -20.28 -0.38
CA PHE A 388 -4.49 -21.12 0.59
C PHE A 388 -4.81 -22.60 0.32
N THR A 389 -3.83 -23.41 -0.05
CA THR A 389 -4.13 -24.79 -0.44
C THR A 389 -4.37 -25.74 0.71
N GLU A 390 -5.25 -26.69 0.46
CA GLU A 390 -5.47 -27.86 1.30
C GLU A 390 -5.61 -29.08 0.38
N GLN A 391 -4.51 -29.74 0.00
CA GLN A 391 -4.51 -30.98 -0.80
C GLN A 391 -5.40 -30.92 -2.07
N GLY A 392 -5.38 -29.79 -2.80
CA GLY A 392 -6.17 -29.60 -4.03
C GLY A 392 -7.66 -29.29 -3.85
N ARG A 393 -8.13 -29.17 -2.60
CA ARG A 393 -9.54 -28.94 -2.23
C ARG A 393 -9.98 -27.48 -2.31
N ARG A 394 -9.00 -26.59 -2.43
CA ARG A 394 -9.15 -25.14 -2.46
C ARG A 394 -8.54 -24.63 -3.75
N ARG A 395 -9.27 -23.76 -4.44
CA ARG A 395 -8.83 -23.13 -5.69
C ARG A 395 -9.25 -21.68 -5.71
N CYS A 396 -8.43 -20.87 -6.37
CA CYS A 396 -8.54 -19.43 -6.49
C CYS A 396 -8.21 -19.09 -7.94
N GLN A 397 -8.98 -18.21 -8.57
CA GLN A 397 -8.67 -17.67 -9.88
C GLN A 397 -9.11 -16.22 -9.93
N VAL A 398 -8.30 -15.38 -10.58
CA VAL A 398 -8.69 -14.02 -10.90
C VAL A 398 -9.53 -14.03 -12.19
N GLY A 399 -10.68 -13.40 -12.13
CA GLY A 399 -11.60 -13.23 -13.25
C GLY A 399 -11.34 -11.94 -14.02
N GLU A 400 -12.32 -11.58 -14.82
CA GLU A 400 -12.32 -10.31 -15.55
C GLU A 400 -12.43 -9.11 -14.60
N SER A 401 -12.11 -7.93 -15.13
CA SER A 401 -12.12 -6.66 -14.40
C SER A 401 -13.02 -5.65 -15.10
N LEU A 402 -13.88 -4.99 -14.34
CA LEU A 402 -14.62 -3.81 -14.76
C LEU A 402 -13.78 -2.56 -14.49
N THR A 403 -13.66 -1.66 -15.47
CA THR A 403 -13.01 -0.35 -15.29
C THR A 403 -14.03 0.76 -15.45
N ILE A 404 -14.06 1.68 -14.48
CA ILE A 404 -14.93 2.86 -14.44
C ILE A 404 -14.06 4.12 -14.45
N ASP A 405 -14.27 4.95 -15.46
CA ASP A 405 -13.61 6.25 -15.60
C ASP A 405 -14.33 7.30 -14.73
N PRO A 406 -13.61 8.26 -14.11
CA PRO A 406 -14.23 9.39 -13.41
C PRO A 406 -15.26 10.17 -14.23
N ASP A 407 -15.14 10.20 -15.56
CA ASP A 407 -16.01 10.99 -16.44
C ASP A 407 -17.27 10.23 -16.91
N MET A 408 -17.46 8.97 -16.50
CA MET A 408 -18.65 8.19 -16.85
C MET A 408 -19.91 8.68 -16.12
N GLU A 409 -21.02 8.76 -16.87
CA GLU A 409 -22.33 9.09 -16.31
C GLU A 409 -22.95 7.88 -15.58
N GLU A 410 -23.86 8.14 -14.63
CA GLU A 410 -24.46 7.08 -13.79
C GLU A 410 -25.10 5.93 -14.61
N GLY A 411 -25.71 6.26 -15.76
CA GLY A 411 -26.34 5.27 -16.65
C GLY A 411 -25.32 4.35 -17.31
N GLU A 412 -24.16 4.90 -17.72
CA GLU A 412 -23.07 4.13 -18.34
C GLU A 412 -22.43 3.19 -17.32
N VAL A 413 -22.23 3.67 -16.09
CA VAL A 413 -21.72 2.87 -14.98
C VAL A 413 -22.65 1.69 -14.68
N LEU A 414 -23.97 1.94 -14.64
CA LEU A 414 -24.95 0.89 -14.38
C LEU A 414 -24.96 -0.19 -15.47
N GLU A 415 -24.97 0.22 -16.74
CA GLU A 415 -24.95 -0.70 -17.89
C GLU A 415 -23.66 -1.54 -17.92
N ALA A 416 -22.49 -0.88 -17.78
CA ALA A 416 -21.20 -1.56 -17.75
C ALA A 416 -21.11 -2.57 -16.60
N THR A 417 -21.57 -2.17 -15.40
CA THR A 417 -21.61 -3.07 -14.24
C THR A 417 -22.55 -4.25 -14.48
N GLN A 418 -23.74 -4.02 -15.03
CA GLN A 418 -24.69 -5.08 -15.28
C GLN A 418 -24.16 -6.10 -16.31
N ASN A 419 -23.56 -5.62 -17.39
CA ASN A 419 -22.97 -6.47 -18.42
C ASN A 419 -21.82 -7.32 -17.84
N TYR A 420 -20.91 -6.69 -17.12
CA TYR A 420 -19.80 -7.36 -16.42
C TYR A 420 -20.31 -8.48 -15.51
N VAL A 421 -21.24 -8.19 -14.59
CA VAL A 421 -21.71 -9.22 -13.64
C VAL A 421 -22.49 -10.33 -14.34
N LEU A 422 -23.23 -10.03 -15.41
CA LEU A 422 -23.91 -11.04 -16.22
C LEU A 422 -22.93 -11.98 -16.92
N GLU A 423 -21.76 -11.49 -17.34
CA GLU A 423 -20.70 -12.34 -17.91
C GLU A 423 -20.04 -13.21 -16.83
N LEU A 424 -19.87 -12.69 -15.61
CA LEU A 424 -19.28 -13.45 -14.50
C LEU A 424 -20.12 -14.66 -14.04
N VAL A 425 -21.44 -14.61 -14.20
CA VAL A 425 -22.39 -15.62 -13.68
C VAL A 425 -22.95 -16.59 -14.72
N LYS A 426 -22.73 -16.32 -16.02
CA LYS A 426 -23.03 -17.24 -17.13
C LYS A 426 -22.16 -18.50 -17.03
#